data_AF-A0A4Q0YJ13-F1
#
_entry.id   AF-A0A4Q0YJ13-F1
#
_cell.length_a   1.000
_cell.length_b   1.000
_cell.length_c   1.000
_cell.angle_alpha   90.00
_cell.angle_beta   90.00
_cell.angle_gamma   90.00
#
_symmetry.space_group_name_H-M   'P 1'
#
loop_
_entity.id
_entity.type
_entity.pdbx_description
1 polymer ?
#
loop_
_entity_poly.entity_id
_entity_poly.type
_entity_poly.pdbx_seq_one_letter_code
_entity_poly.pdbx_strand_id
1 'polypeptide(L)'
;MKLIAIFFIFLALLSLIFNVSHPLGMSGKSVEYYNSLENRLIVGCTQLFIGLLFLYYGNKKKEKNEIYTKCPNCKEVFDKNTLKNGKCPNCKNVDTIELEEYYEKFPDEEIE
;
A
#
# COMPACT_ATOMS: atom_id res chain seq x y z
N MET A 1 -3.66 -5.62 3.90
CA MET A 1 -3.94 -6.08 2.52
C MET A 1 -3.29 -7.42 2.22
N LYS A 2 -1.97 -7.60 2.39
CA LYS A 2 -1.29 -8.89 2.14
C LYS A 2 -1.87 -10.09 2.91
N LEU A 3 -2.09 -9.97 4.23
CA LEU A 3 -2.69 -11.03 5.04
C LEU A 3 -4.11 -11.43 4.57
N ILE A 4 -4.93 -10.44 4.22
CA ILE A 4 -6.29 -10.65 3.69
C ILE A 4 -6.22 -11.39 2.35
N ALA A 5 -5.30 -10.99 1.46
CA ALA A 5 -5.13 -11.66 0.18
C ALA A 5 -4.68 -13.13 0.34
N ILE A 6 -3.74 -13.39 1.25
CA ILE A 6 -3.28 -14.76 1.57
C ILE A 6 -4.45 -15.60 2.09
N PHE A 7 -5.31 -15.03 2.94
CA PHE A 7 -6.51 -15.70 3.43
C PHE A 7 -7.47 -16.10 2.29
N PHE A 8 -7.73 -15.20 1.34
CA PHE A 8 -8.57 -15.50 0.17
C PHE A 8 -7.96 -16.58 -0.73
N ILE A 9 -6.64 -16.56 -0.94
CA ILE A 9 -5.94 -17.60 -1.71
C ILE A 9 -6.04 -18.96 -1.00
N PHE A 10 -5.89 -18.97 0.31
CA PHE A 10 -6.03 -20.19 1.11
C PHE A 10 -7.45 -20.76 1.05
N LEU A 11 -8.48 -19.94 1.19
CA LEU A 11 -9.88 -20.36 1.03
C LEU A 11 -10.16 -20.91 -0.37
N ALA A 12 -9.59 -20.29 -1.40
CA ALA A 12 -9.77 -20.74 -2.76
C ALA A 12 -9.12 -22.12 -3.01
N LEU A 13 -7.94 -22.36 -2.45
CA LEU A 13 -7.29 -23.67 -2.47
C LEU A 13 -8.13 -24.71 -1.73
N LEU A 14 -8.66 -24.38 -0.55
CA LEU A 14 -9.57 -25.27 0.18
C LEU A 14 -10.82 -25.58 -0.66
N SER A 15 -11.40 -24.58 -1.31
CA SER A 15 -12.55 -24.76 -2.19
C SER A 15 -12.23 -25.64 -3.40
N LEU A 16 -11.04 -25.54 -3.98
CA LEU A 16 -10.67 -26.33 -5.17
C LEU A 16 -10.30 -27.78 -4.81
N ILE A 17 -9.64 -27.99 -3.67
CA ILE A 17 -9.15 -29.30 -3.23
C ILE A 17 -10.25 -30.10 -2.53
N PHE A 18 -11.02 -29.47 -1.66
CA PHE A 18 -12.08 -30.12 -0.89
C PHE A 18 -13.44 -29.90 -1.55
N ASN A 19 -14.34 -30.87 -1.39
CA ASN A 19 -15.71 -30.76 -1.86
C ASN A 19 -16.53 -29.93 -0.86
N VAL A 20 -16.17 -28.65 -0.74
CA VAL A 20 -16.81 -27.71 0.18
C VAL A 20 -18.13 -27.27 -0.41
N SER A 21 -19.20 -27.44 0.37
CA SER A 21 -20.53 -26.97 0.00
C SER A 21 -20.62 -25.46 0.15
N HIS A 22 -20.83 -24.77 -0.97
CA HIS A 22 -20.93 -23.32 -0.97
C HIS A 22 -22.39 -22.88 -1.01
N PRO A 23 -22.84 -22.01 -0.08
CA PRO A 23 -24.14 -21.38 -0.18
C PRO A 23 -24.07 -20.27 -1.23
N LEU A 24 -24.72 -20.45 -2.38
CA LEU A 24 -24.66 -19.49 -3.51
C LEU A 24 -25.88 -18.55 -3.61
N GLY A 25 -26.77 -18.55 -2.62
CA GLY A 25 -27.82 -17.55 -2.54
C GLY A 25 -28.80 -17.79 -1.40
N MET A 26 -29.26 -16.70 -0.78
CA MET A 26 -30.48 -16.69 0.01
C MET A 26 -31.66 -16.52 -0.93
N SER A 27 -32.16 -17.62 -1.50
CA SER A 27 -33.55 -17.66 -1.98
C SER A 27 -34.45 -17.75 -0.75
N GLY A 28 -35.55 -16.99 -0.72
CA GLY A 28 -36.40 -16.77 0.47
C GLY A 28 -37.09 -18.01 1.07
N LYS A 29 -36.67 -19.23 0.72
CA LYS A 29 -37.20 -20.48 1.27
C LYS A 29 -36.14 -21.49 1.74
N SER A 30 -34.87 -21.37 1.37
CA SER A 30 -33.78 -22.23 1.88
C SER A 30 -32.40 -21.81 1.38
N VAL A 31 -31.37 -22.09 2.16
CA VAL A 31 -29.97 -22.05 1.70
C VAL A 31 -29.73 -23.27 0.83
N GLU A 32 -29.57 -23.07 -0.48
CA GLU A 32 -29.22 -24.16 -1.40
C GLU A 32 -27.70 -24.31 -1.45
N TYR A 33 -27.24 -25.50 -1.07
CA TYR A 33 -25.84 -25.90 -1.13
C TYR A 33 -25.61 -26.73 -2.39
N TYR A 34 -24.67 -26.29 -3.23
CA TYR A 34 -24.31 -27.02 -4.44
C TYR A 34 -22.92 -27.67 -4.29
N ASN A 35 -22.85 -28.99 -4.48
CA ASN A 35 -21.62 -29.80 -4.46
C ASN A 35 -21.25 -30.33 -5.85
N SER A 36 -21.39 -29.50 -6.89
CA SER A 36 -20.98 -29.88 -8.25
C SER A 36 -19.56 -29.39 -8.57
N LEU A 37 -18.88 -30.12 -9.46
CA LEU A 37 -17.54 -29.75 -9.95
C LEU A 37 -17.51 -28.33 -10.54
N GLU A 38 -18.56 -27.95 -11.27
CA GLU A 38 -18.70 -26.63 -11.87
C GLU A 38 -18.75 -25.52 -10.81
N ASN A 39 -19.58 -25.69 -9.77
CA ASN A 39 -19.69 -24.70 -8.70
C ASN A 39 -18.39 -24.59 -7.89
N ARG A 40 -17.68 -25.72 -7.70
CA ARG A 40 -16.36 -25.75 -7.08
C ARG A 40 -15.35 -24.88 -7.82
N LEU A 41 -15.33 -25.01 -9.15
CA LEU A 41 -14.45 -24.23 -10.03
C LEU A 41 -14.83 -22.75 -10.03
N ILE A 42 -16.13 -22.43 -10.13
CA ILE A 42 -16.61 -21.05 -10.13
C ILE A 42 -16.24 -20.33 -8.82
N VAL A 43 -16.53 -20.93 -7.66
CA VAL A 43 -16.23 -20.33 -6.36
C VAL A 43 -14.72 -20.25 -6.12
N GLY A 44 -13.97 -21.32 -6.41
CA GLY A 44 -12.52 -21.32 -6.27
C GLY A 44 -11.83 -20.27 -7.15
N CYS A 45 -12.20 -20.19 -8.44
CA CYS A 45 -11.61 -19.22 -9.37
C CYS A 45 -11.96 -17.78 -8.99
N THR A 46 -13.18 -17.51 -8.54
CA THR A 46 -13.58 -16.15 -8.09
C THR A 46 -12.82 -15.73 -6.84
N GLN A 47 -12.66 -16.61 -5.85
CA GLN A 47 -11.86 -16.33 -4.65
C GLN A 47 -10.38 -16.11 -4.98
N LEU A 48 -9.80 -16.92 -5.88
CA LEU A 48 -8.42 -16.71 -6.37
C LEU A 48 -8.27 -15.35 -7.03
N PHE A 49 -9.20 -14.97 -7.91
CA PHE A 49 -9.17 -13.70 -8.61
C PHE A 49 -9.23 -12.51 -7.64
N ILE A 50 -10.10 -12.56 -6.65
CA ILE A 50 -10.21 -11.54 -5.59
C ILE A 50 -8.90 -11.45 -4.78
N GLY A 51 -8.33 -12.60 -4.40
CA GLY A 51 -7.05 -12.65 -3.69
C GLY A 51 -5.92 -11.98 -4.48
N LEU A 52 -5.83 -12.27 -5.79
CA LEU A 52 -4.84 -11.66 -6.69
C LEU A 52 -5.04 -10.15 -6.82
N LEU A 53 -6.28 -9.67 -6.94
CA LEU A 53 -6.57 -8.24 -6.95
C LEU A 53 -6.07 -7.55 -5.67
N PHE A 54 -6.32 -8.14 -4.50
CA PHE A 54 -5.84 -7.57 -3.24
C PHE A 54 -4.32 -7.56 -3.10
N LEU A 55 -3.60 -8.54 -3.67
CA LEU A 55 -2.14 -8.49 -3.75
C LEU A 55 -1.67 -7.36 -4.67
N TYR A 56 -2.26 -7.25 -5.85
CA TYR A 56 -1.90 -6.23 -6.85
C TYR A 56 -2.10 -4.80 -6.32
N TYR A 57 -3.27 -4.51 -5.74
CA TYR A 57 -3.55 -3.20 -5.18
C TYR A 57 -2.89 -2.97 -3.82
N GLY A 58 -2.71 -4.02 -3.02
CA GLY A 58 -2.09 -3.96 -1.70
C GLY A 58 -0.60 -3.60 -1.71
N ASN A 59 0.09 -3.84 -2.83
CA ASN A 59 1.49 -3.48 -3.02
C ASN A 59 1.71 -2.02 -3.46
N LYS A 60 0.65 -1.23 -3.71
CA LYS A 60 0.76 0.18 -4.13
C LYS A 60 1.06 1.17 -3.00
N LYS A 61 1.42 0.73 -1.79
CA LYS A 61 2.02 1.65 -0.82
C LYS A 61 3.43 1.98 -1.30
N LYS A 62 3.53 3.02 -2.13
CA LYS A 62 4.77 3.73 -2.38
C LYS A 62 5.28 4.17 -1.02
N GLU A 63 6.48 3.72 -0.65
CA GLU A 63 7.27 4.45 0.32
C GLU A 63 7.33 5.89 -0.19
N LYS A 64 6.70 6.79 0.55
CA LYS A 64 6.98 8.20 0.38
C LYS A 64 8.43 8.30 0.86
N ASN A 65 9.39 8.34 -0.05
CA ASN A 65 10.75 8.73 0.34
C ASN A 65 10.60 10.15 0.87
N GLU A 66 10.54 10.26 2.20
CA GLU A 66 10.50 11.52 2.92
C GLU A 66 11.87 12.15 2.76
N ILE A 67 12.08 12.85 1.65
CA ILE A 67 13.29 13.62 1.40
C ILE A 67 13.10 14.94 2.15
N TYR A 68 13.88 15.12 3.21
CA TYR A 68 13.92 16.37 3.96
C TYR A 68 15.00 17.30 3.42
N THR A 69 14.72 18.59 3.48
CA THR A 69 15.62 19.65 3.03
C THR A 69 15.76 20.69 4.14
N LYS A 70 16.94 21.30 4.29
CA LYS A 70 17.24 22.32 5.30
C LYS A 70 17.56 23.64 4.62
N CYS A 71 17.00 24.74 5.15
CA CYS A 71 17.31 26.08 4.66
C CYS A 71 18.66 26.55 5.24
N PRO A 72 19.64 26.98 4.43
CA PRO A 72 20.91 27.45 4.94
C PRO A 72 20.86 28.78 5.68
N ASN A 73 19.80 29.56 5.50
CA ASN A 73 19.68 30.87 6.12
C ASN A 73 18.92 30.84 7.46
N CYS A 74 17.75 30.18 7.50
CA CYS A 74 16.94 30.09 8.72
C CYS A 74 17.08 28.76 9.47
N LYS A 75 17.85 27.80 8.94
CA LYS A 75 18.13 26.48 9.53
C LYS A 75 16.93 25.57 9.76
N GLU A 76 15.74 25.99 9.32
CA GLU A 76 14.53 25.17 9.40
C GLU A 76 14.57 24.01 8.40
N VAL A 77 13.97 22.89 8.81
CA VAL A 77 13.83 21.65 8.03
C VAL A 77 12.43 21.58 7.44
N PHE A 78 12.35 21.22 6.16
CA PHE A 78 11.11 21.13 5.40
C PHE A 78 11.05 19.81 4.62
N ASP A 79 9.85 19.22 4.51
CA ASP A 79 9.60 18.14 3.56
C ASP A 79 9.70 18.72 2.14
N LYS A 80 10.62 18.18 1.32
CA LYS A 80 10.84 18.61 -0.07
C LYS A 80 9.53 18.65 -0.87
N ASN A 81 8.59 17.76 -0.57
CA ASN A 81 7.28 17.68 -1.26
C ASN A 81 6.33 18.83 -0.90
N THR A 82 6.57 19.53 0.21
CA THR A 82 5.74 20.65 0.68
C THR A 82 6.21 22.00 0.17
N LEU A 83 7.45 22.08 -0.34
CA LEU A 83 8.05 23.31 -0.84
C LEU A 83 7.61 23.64 -2.26
N LYS A 84 7.35 24.93 -2.53
CA LYS A 84 7.15 25.42 -3.89
C LYS A 84 8.51 25.62 -4.57
N ASN A 85 8.84 24.76 -5.53
CA ASN A 85 10.09 24.80 -6.29
C ASN A 85 11.37 24.70 -5.41
N GLY A 86 11.31 23.99 -4.28
CA GLY A 86 12.47 23.84 -3.39
C GLY A 86 12.92 25.15 -2.72
N LYS A 87 12.04 26.15 -2.61
CA LYS A 87 12.32 27.43 -1.95
C LYS A 87 11.80 27.46 -0.53
N CYS A 88 12.61 28.04 0.36
CA CYS A 88 12.23 28.26 1.76
C CYS A 88 11.01 29.21 1.84
N PRO A 89 9.95 28.85 2.58
CA PRO A 89 8.79 29.72 2.77
C PRO A 89 9.09 30.94 3.65
N ASN A 90 10.05 30.81 4.56
CA ASN A 90 10.39 31.85 5.55
C ASN A 90 11.48 32.81 5.04
N CYS A 91 12.29 32.37 4.07
CA CYS A 91 13.36 33.18 3.49
C CYS A 91 13.03 33.57 2.04
N LYS A 92 13.16 34.86 1.71
CA LYS A 92 12.86 35.34 0.36
C LYS A 92 13.90 34.84 -0.65
N ASN A 93 13.46 34.06 -1.64
CA ASN A 93 14.30 33.55 -2.74
C ASN A 93 15.53 32.72 -2.31
N VAL A 94 15.44 32.00 -1.18
CA VAL A 94 16.50 31.07 -0.76
C VAL A 94 16.08 29.65 -1.11
N ASP A 95 16.94 28.92 -1.81
CA ASP A 95 16.73 27.50 -2.11
C ASP A 95 17.11 26.66 -0.88
N THR A 96 16.27 25.68 -0.55
CA THR A 96 16.55 24.68 0.48
C THR A 96 17.45 23.60 -0.09
N ILE A 97 18.37 23.09 0.72
CA ILE A 97 19.36 22.08 0.32
C ILE A 97 18.94 20.74 0.92
N GLU A 98 19.21 19.62 0.25
CA GLU A 98 18.97 18.29 0.83
C GLU A 98 19.79 18.10 2.11
N LEU A 99 19.27 17.35 3.09
CA LEU A 99 19.89 17.24 4.40
C LEU A 99 21.33 16.71 4.31
N GLU A 100 21.59 15.71 3.47
CA GLU A 100 22.93 15.17 3.28
C GLU A 100 23.90 16.24 2.75
N GLU A 101 23.52 16.94 1.68
CA GLU A 101 24.34 18.01 1.09
C GLU A 101 24.50 19.21 2.05
N TYR A 102 23.53 19.43 2.92
CA TYR A 102 23.61 20.46 3.95
C TYR A 102 24.73 20.18 4.95
N TYR A 103 24.78 18.99 5.55
CA TYR A 103 25.80 18.65 6.54
C TYR A 103 27.19 18.46 5.91
N GLU A 104 27.28 18.13 4.61
CA GLU A 104 28.56 18.19 3.89
C GLU A 104 29.09 19.63 3.77
N LYS A 105 28.22 20.62 3.57
CA LYS A 105 28.59 22.04 3.48
C LYS A 105 28.78 22.71 4.83
N PHE A 106 28.08 22.24 5.86
CA PHE A 106 28.10 22.79 7.22
C PHE A 106 28.42 21.66 8.23
N PRO A 107 29.66 21.11 8.19
CA PRO A 107 30.04 19.95 9.01
C PRO A 107 30.08 20.25 10.51
N ASP A 108 30.17 21.52 10.89
CA ASP A 108 30.22 21.97 12.29
C ASP A 108 28.82 22.10 12.92
N GLU A 109 27.74 21.91 12.14
CA GLU A 109 26.37 21.89 12.67
C GLU A 109 25.96 20.50 13.13
N GLU A 110 25.52 20.38 14.38
CA GLU A 110 25.02 19.13 14.94
C GLU A 110 23.62 18.78 14.39
N ILE A 111 23.35 17.48 14.28
CA ILE A 111 22.04 16.95 13.94
C ILE A 111 21.19 17.02 15.22
N GLU A 112 20.37 18.07 15.36
CA GLU A 112 19.33 18.18 16.40
C GLU A 112 18.09 17.34 16.09
#